data_AF-A0A2V4AM78-F1
#
_entry.id   AF-A0A2V4AM78-F1
#
_cell.length_a   1.000
_cell.length_b   1.000
_cell.length_c   1.000
_cell.angle_alpha   90.00
_cell.angle_beta   90.00
_cell.angle_gamma   90.00
#
_symmetry.space_group_name_H-M   'P 1'
#
loop_
_entity.id
_entity.type
_entity.pdbx_description
1 polymer ?
#
loop_
_entity_poly.entity_id
_entity_poly.type
_entity_poly.pdbx_seq_one_letter_code
_entity_poly.pdbx_strand_id
1 'polypeptide(L)'
;MRRDRPSDQAGWVTLPREGSDAPAPTWPLEDPTDREHDLWDDMWTRPQAVMWAALSQEYEVALFVRMLALAEQPGGSVERQKVVRQYLDSLGLSVQGMLRNRWRIADAAPASTDEGPAPSRASTGRRPSARERMRVVNGGA
;
A
#
# COMPACT_ATOMS: atom_id res chain seq x y z
N MET A 1 -3.70 -5.78 -20.64
CA MET A 1 -3.83 -6.87 -19.64
C MET A 1 -2.43 -7.31 -19.24
N ARG A 2 -1.80 -6.62 -18.28
CA ARG A 2 -0.44 -6.95 -17.81
C ARG A 2 -0.58 -7.95 -16.68
N ARG A 3 -0.27 -9.21 -17.02
CA ARG A 3 -0.22 -10.35 -16.08
C ARG A 3 0.97 -10.18 -15.16
N ASP A 4 0.71 -10.44 -13.88
CA ASP A 4 1.66 -10.61 -12.80
C ASP A 4 2.92 -11.36 -13.27
N ARG A 5 4.03 -10.65 -13.43
CA ARG A 5 5.31 -11.32 -13.64
C ARG A 5 5.86 -11.71 -12.28
N PRO A 6 6.37 -12.93 -12.10
CA PRO A 6 7.03 -13.35 -10.85
C PRO A 6 8.19 -12.43 -10.43
N SER A 7 8.84 -11.73 -11.39
CA SER A 7 9.84 -10.70 -11.11
C SER A 7 9.28 -9.48 -10.38
N ASP A 8 8.00 -9.15 -10.59
CA ASP A 8 7.33 -8.07 -9.89
C ASP A 8 6.95 -8.51 -8.47
N GLN A 9 6.97 -9.80 -8.11
CA GLN A 9 6.78 -10.24 -6.73
C GLN A 9 8.08 -10.19 -5.90
N ALA A 10 9.23 -10.27 -6.56
CA ALA A 10 10.55 -10.36 -5.92
C ALA A 10 11.04 -9.05 -5.23
N GLY A 11 10.16 -8.07 -5.05
CA GLY A 11 10.52 -6.80 -4.38
C GLY A 11 9.37 -6.04 -3.75
N TRP A 12 8.19 -6.64 -3.61
CA TRP A 12 7.05 -6.01 -2.92
C TRP A 12 6.87 -6.58 -1.52
N VAL A 13 6.72 -5.69 -0.56
CA VAL A 13 6.35 -6.04 0.81
C VAL A 13 4.83 -6.05 0.91
N THR A 14 4.28 -7.15 1.43
CA THR A 14 2.84 -7.27 1.69
C THR A 14 2.59 -7.00 3.17
N LEU A 15 1.87 -5.91 3.46
CA LEU A 15 1.52 -5.46 4.80
C LEU A 15 0.24 -6.15 5.27
N PRO A 16 0.14 -6.54 6.55
CA PRO A 16 -1.10 -7.05 7.11
C PRO A 16 -2.18 -5.97 7.05
N ARG A 17 -3.41 -6.35 6.72
CA ARG A 17 -4.52 -5.40 6.57
C ARG A 17 -4.93 -4.77 7.89
N GLU A 18 -4.81 -5.56 8.94
CA GLU A 18 -5.24 -5.24 10.30
C GLU A 18 -4.25 -4.27 10.98
N GLY A 19 -3.04 -4.10 10.43
CA GLY A 19 -2.00 -3.31 11.06
C GLY A 19 -1.11 -4.13 11.98
N SER A 20 -0.49 -3.44 12.93
CA SER A 20 0.27 -4.04 14.02
C SER A 20 -0.61 -4.12 15.27
N ASP A 21 -0.63 -5.28 15.94
CA ASP A 21 -1.24 -5.41 17.27
C ASP A 21 -0.38 -4.80 18.39
N ALA A 22 0.84 -4.36 18.06
CA ALA A 22 1.71 -3.69 19.03
C ALA A 22 1.14 -2.32 19.39
N PRO A 23 1.18 -1.92 20.69
CA PRO A 23 0.78 -0.57 21.08
C PRO A 23 1.66 0.47 20.38
N ALA A 24 1.10 1.66 20.18
CA ALA A 24 1.88 2.79 19.69
C ALA A 24 3.11 3.00 20.61
N PRO A 25 4.31 3.22 20.04
CA PRO A 25 5.48 3.52 20.83
C PRO A 25 5.31 4.86 21.56
N THR A 26 6.13 5.07 22.59
CA THR A 26 6.15 6.35 23.30
C THR A 26 6.40 7.50 22.33
N TRP A 27 5.59 8.55 22.45
CA TRP A 27 5.73 9.77 21.64
C TRP A 27 7.16 10.37 21.81
N PRO A 28 7.92 10.57 20.73
CA PRO A 28 9.35 10.90 20.83
C PRO A 28 9.70 12.39 20.83
N LEU A 29 8.72 13.29 20.62
CA LEU A 29 8.94 14.74 20.59
C LEU A 29 8.55 15.40 21.91
N GLU A 30 9.11 16.57 22.18
CA GLU A 30 8.74 17.38 23.35
C GLU A 30 7.35 18.03 23.16
N ASP A 31 6.66 18.22 24.29
CA ASP A 31 5.38 18.92 24.43
C ASP A 31 4.29 18.50 23.41
N PRO A 32 3.83 17.24 23.45
CA PRO A 32 2.72 16.81 22.60
C PRO A 32 1.42 17.53 22.95
N THR A 33 0.65 17.89 21.93
CA THR A 33 -0.75 18.32 22.11
C THR A 33 -1.69 17.11 22.11
N ASP A 34 -2.89 17.25 22.69
CA ASP A 34 -3.92 16.19 22.66
C ASP A 34 -4.22 15.73 21.22
N ARG A 35 -4.30 16.68 20.28
CA ARG A 35 -4.52 16.37 18.86
C ARG A 35 -3.38 15.58 18.23
N GLU A 36 -2.14 15.84 18.64
CA GLU A 36 -0.98 15.05 18.20
C GLU A 36 -1.03 13.63 18.76
N HIS A 37 -1.45 13.45 20.01
CA HIS A 37 -1.64 12.11 20.59
C HIS A 37 -2.72 11.31 19.86
N ASP A 38 -3.88 11.90 19.59
CA ASP A 38 -4.96 11.23 18.85
C ASP A 38 -4.49 10.76 17.47
N LEU A 39 -3.77 11.62 16.75
CA LEU A 39 -3.23 11.32 15.43
C LEU A 39 -2.10 10.29 15.49
N TRP A 40 -1.25 10.35 16.52
CA TRP A 40 -0.19 9.36 16.75
C TRP A 40 -0.78 7.96 16.91
N ASP A 41 -1.76 7.81 17.77
CA ASP A 41 -2.41 6.52 18.02
C ASP A 41 -3.07 5.98 16.75
N ASP A 42 -3.79 6.82 15.98
CA ASP A 42 -4.36 6.44 14.67
C ASP A 42 -3.29 6.04 13.64
N MET A 43 -2.13 6.69 13.65
CA MET A 43 -1.05 6.31 12.72
C MET A 43 -0.57 4.89 13.00
N TRP A 44 -0.38 4.54 14.28
CA TRP A 44 0.17 3.24 14.67
C TRP A 44 -0.80 2.06 14.50
N THR A 45 -2.10 2.30 14.31
CA THR A 45 -3.06 1.24 13.92
C THR A 45 -2.99 0.87 12.44
N ARG A 46 -2.22 1.58 11.61
CA ARG A 46 -2.21 1.38 10.15
C ARG A 46 -1.32 0.20 9.73
N PRO A 47 -1.62 -0.47 8.59
CA PRO A 47 -0.75 -1.47 7.96
C PRO A 47 0.72 -1.04 7.85
N GLN A 48 0.95 0.22 7.50
CA GLN A 48 2.27 0.81 7.29
C GLN A 48 3.11 0.87 8.57
N ALA A 49 2.48 0.90 9.75
CA ALA A 49 3.15 0.96 11.03
C ALA A 49 4.12 -0.21 11.27
N VAL A 50 3.82 -1.39 10.70
CA VAL A 50 4.71 -2.55 10.72
C VAL A 50 6.05 -2.23 10.08
N MET A 51 6.04 -1.49 8.97
CA MET A 51 7.28 -1.09 8.29
C MET A 51 7.96 0.07 9.01
N TRP A 52 7.22 1.03 9.55
CA TRP A 52 7.82 2.13 10.30
C TRP A 52 8.58 1.62 11.52
N ALA A 53 8.01 0.66 12.27
CA ALA A 53 8.70 0.02 13.38
C ALA A 53 9.96 -0.74 12.93
N ALA A 54 9.85 -1.52 11.84
CA ALA A 54 10.97 -2.28 11.29
C ALA A 54 12.12 -1.40 10.78
N LEU A 55 11.82 -0.15 10.42
CA LEU A 55 12.76 0.83 9.88
C LEU A 55 13.15 1.91 10.91
N SER A 56 12.68 1.82 12.16
CA SER A 56 12.91 2.82 13.22
C SER A 56 12.53 4.26 12.81
N GLN A 57 11.33 4.41 12.24
CA GLN A 57 10.82 5.68 11.73
C GLN A 57 9.89 6.42 12.70
N GLU A 58 10.04 6.19 14.01
CA GLU A 58 9.16 6.79 15.03
C GLU A 58 9.20 8.32 14.98
N TYR A 59 10.39 8.90 14.77
CA TYR A 59 10.55 10.35 14.67
C TYR A 59 9.91 10.93 13.41
N GLU A 60 10.04 10.26 12.26
CA GLU A 60 9.44 10.70 11.00
C GLU A 60 7.91 10.70 11.08
N VAL A 61 7.33 9.66 11.70
CA VAL A 61 5.89 9.60 11.95
C VAL A 61 5.46 10.71 12.92
N ALA A 62 6.23 10.99 13.97
CA ALA A 62 5.90 12.03 14.94
C ALA A 62 5.96 13.43 14.33
N LEU A 63 6.98 13.71 13.51
CA LEU A 63 7.10 14.95 12.75
C LEU A 63 5.97 15.12 11.74
N PHE A 64 5.56 14.04 11.07
CA PHE A 64 4.39 14.05 10.21
C PHE A 64 3.11 14.41 10.99
N VAL A 65 2.87 13.75 12.12
CA VAL A 65 1.70 13.99 12.98
C VAL A 65 1.65 15.44 13.46
N ARG A 66 2.78 15.97 13.95
CA ARG A 66 2.91 17.38 14.34
C ARG A 66 2.59 18.33 13.20
N MET A 67 3.15 18.07 12.02
CA MET A 67 2.88 18.89 10.83
C MET A 67 1.43 18.80 10.37
N LEU A 68 0.80 17.63 10.48
CA LEU A 68 -0.60 17.42 10.16
C LEU A 68 -1.51 18.19 11.12
N ALA A 69 -1.29 18.07 12.43
CA ALA A 69 -2.03 18.81 13.45
C ALA A 69 -1.95 20.33 13.21
N LEU A 70 -0.77 20.86 12.86
CA LEU A 70 -0.57 22.27 12.53
C LEU A 70 -1.20 22.69 11.20
N ALA A 71 -1.34 21.78 10.25
CA ALA A 71 -1.95 22.04 8.94
C ALA A 71 -3.49 22.00 8.97
N GLU A 72 -4.08 21.25 9.91
CA GLU A 72 -5.54 21.17 10.13
C GLU A 72 -6.12 22.43 10.78
N GLN A 73 -5.29 23.23 11.46
CA GLN A 73 -5.76 24.44 12.13
C GLN A 73 -6.35 25.46 11.14
N PRO A 74 -7.36 26.26 11.56
CA PRO A 74 -7.88 27.36 10.75
C PRO A 74 -6.76 28.31 10.31
N GLY A 75 -6.69 28.60 9.00
CA GLY A 75 -5.61 29.41 8.44
C GLY A 75 -4.29 28.66 8.23
N GLY A 76 -4.31 27.32 8.26
CA GLY A 76 -3.15 26.48 7.93
C GLY A 76 -2.50 26.88 6.61
N SER A 77 -1.18 27.09 6.63
CA SER A 77 -0.45 27.59 5.46
C SER A 77 -0.26 26.50 4.40
N VAL A 78 -0.26 26.93 3.13
CA VAL A 78 -0.03 26.06 1.96
C VAL A 78 1.33 25.36 2.04
N GLU A 79 2.33 26.01 2.62
CA GLU A 79 3.66 25.44 2.85
C GLU A 79 3.58 24.22 3.78
N ARG A 80 2.79 24.28 4.86
CA ARG A 80 2.59 23.15 5.76
C ARG A 80 1.91 21.98 5.05
N GLN A 81 0.90 22.27 4.23
CA GLN A 81 0.23 21.25 3.43
C GLN A 81 1.17 20.56 2.42
N LYS A 82 2.13 21.31 1.85
CA LYS A 82 3.17 20.73 0.98
C LYS A 82 4.09 19.78 1.76
N VAL A 83 4.51 20.17 2.96
CA VAL A 83 5.35 19.32 3.84
C VAL A 83 4.59 18.05 4.23
N VAL A 84 3.33 18.17 4.65
CA VAL A 84 2.45 17.03 4.95
C VAL A 84 2.39 16.06 3.77
N ARG A 85 2.22 16.56 2.54
CA ARG A 85 2.21 15.71 1.34
C ARG A 85 3.52 14.95 1.12
N GLN A 86 4.67 15.58 1.37
CA GLN A 86 5.98 14.92 1.25
C GLN A 86 6.12 13.77 2.25
N TYR A 87 5.66 13.97 3.50
CA TYR A 87 5.62 12.91 4.49
C TYR A 87 4.65 11.79 4.11
N LEU A 88 3.46 12.11 3.57
CA LEU A 88 2.52 11.09 3.08
C LEU A 88 3.16 10.16 2.04
N ASP A 89 3.95 10.73 1.13
CA ASP A 89 4.67 9.97 0.11
C ASP A 89 5.81 9.15 0.73
N SER A 90 6.60 9.74 1.63
CA SER A 90 7.72 9.05 2.29
C SER A 90 7.27 7.87 3.16
N LEU A 91 6.25 8.09 3.99
CA LEU A 91 5.70 7.12 4.93
C LEU A 91 4.80 6.07 4.26
N GLY A 92 4.62 6.11 2.95
CA GLY A 92 3.76 5.14 2.25
C GLY A 92 2.27 5.30 2.56
N LEU A 93 1.84 6.49 2.97
CA LEU A 93 0.42 6.79 3.25
C LEU A 93 -0.33 7.22 1.99
N SER A 94 0.38 7.73 0.98
CA SER A 94 -0.19 8.02 -0.34
C SER A 94 -0.08 6.82 -1.28
N VAL A 95 -0.91 6.81 -2.34
CA VAL A 95 -0.80 5.82 -3.43
C VAL A 95 0.60 5.83 -4.05
N GLN A 96 1.18 7.02 -4.26
CA GLN A 96 2.52 7.13 -4.83
C GLN A 96 3.59 6.64 -3.86
N GLY A 97 3.44 6.90 -2.57
CA GLY A 97 4.31 6.39 -1.51
C GLY A 97 4.28 4.86 -1.44
N MET A 98 3.09 4.26 -1.46
CA MET A 98 2.94 2.80 -1.51
C MET A 98 3.64 2.19 -2.73
N LEU A 99 3.48 2.77 -3.92
CA LEU A 99 4.16 2.31 -5.12
C LEU A 99 5.69 2.47 -5.03
N ARG A 100 6.17 3.59 -4.52
CA ARG A 100 7.61 3.90 -4.40
C ARG A 100 8.30 2.97 -3.40
N ASN A 101 7.66 2.73 -2.26
CA ASN A 101 8.17 1.84 -1.23
C ASN A 101 7.96 0.36 -1.59
N ARG A 102 7.23 0.08 -2.68
CA ARG A 102 6.80 -1.25 -3.12
C ARG A 102 6.03 -1.97 -2.02
N TRP A 103 5.14 -1.23 -1.37
CA TRP A 103 4.24 -1.76 -0.35
C TRP A 103 2.87 -2.01 -0.96
N ARG A 104 2.25 -3.10 -0.53
CA ARG A 104 0.85 -3.42 -0.82
C ARG A 104 0.19 -3.96 0.43
N ILE A 105 -1.09 -3.69 0.62
CA ILE A 105 -1.84 -4.23 1.76
C ILE A 105 -2.43 -5.57 1.33
N ALA A 106 -2.39 -6.56 2.22
CA ALA A 106 -2.99 -7.86 1.97
C ALA A 106 -4.48 -7.73 1.62
N ASP A 107 -4.94 -8.46 0.62
CA ASP A 107 -6.37 -8.59 0.36
C ASP A 107 -7.02 -9.28 1.57
N ALA A 108 -8.26 -8.90 1.90
CA ALA A 108 -9.00 -9.63 2.92
C ALA A 108 -9.08 -11.09 2.46
N ALA A 109 -8.54 -12.02 3.26
CA ALA A 109 -8.74 -13.42 2.98
C ALA A 109 -10.25 -13.64 2.87
N PRO A 110 -10.77 -14.34 1.84
CA PRO A 110 -12.15 -14.77 1.88
C PRO A 110 -12.30 -15.54 3.19
N ALA A 111 -13.25 -15.12 4.04
CA ALA A 111 -13.54 -15.79 5.29
C ALA A 111 -13.54 -17.30 5.00
N SER A 112 -12.66 -18.03 5.68
CA SER A 112 -12.49 -19.45 5.48
C SER A 112 -13.80 -20.14 5.82
N THR A 113 -14.70 -20.28 4.85
CA THR A 113 -15.75 -21.28 4.94
C THR A 113 -15.02 -22.61 4.82
N ASP A 114 -14.94 -23.31 5.93
CA ASP A 114 -14.60 -24.71 6.00
C ASP A 114 -15.62 -25.48 5.15
N GLU A 115 -15.37 -25.60 3.85
CA GLU A 115 -16.08 -26.46 2.93
C GLU A 115 -15.05 -27.26 2.13
N GLY A 116 -15.24 -28.58 2.16
CA GLY A 116 -14.34 -29.59 1.61
C GLY A 116 -14.04 -29.46 0.10
N PRO A 117 -13.30 -30.43 -0.47
CA PRO A 117 -12.56 -30.23 -1.71
C PRO A 117 -13.48 -29.94 -2.89
N ALA A 118 -13.45 -28.70 -3.39
CA ALA A 118 -14.13 -28.30 -4.61
C ALA A 118 -13.37 -28.79 -5.87
N PRO A 119 -14.08 -29.19 -6.94
CA PRO A 119 -13.49 -29.88 -8.08
C PRO A 119 -12.69 -28.96 -9.01
N SER A 120 -11.64 -29.53 -9.58
CA SER A 120 -10.80 -28.98 -10.65
C SER A 120 -11.62 -28.36 -11.79
N ARG A 121 -11.49 -27.05 -11.98
CA ARG A 121 -12.09 -26.32 -13.10
C ARG A 121 -11.30 -26.64 -14.37
N ALA A 122 -11.94 -27.38 -15.28
CA ALA A 122 -11.44 -27.71 -16.60
C ALA A 122 -11.02 -26.46 -17.41
N SER A 123 -9.88 -26.60 -18.10
CA SER A 123 -9.30 -25.59 -19.00
C SER A 123 -10.22 -25.27 -20.17
N THR A 124 -10.74 -24.04 -20.23
CA THR A 124 -11.43 -23.54 -21.42
C THR A 124 -10.43 -23.26 -22.55
N GLY A 125 -10.74 -23.77 -23.74
CA GLY A 125 -9.86 -23.90 -24.89
C GLY A 125 -9.17 -22.62 -25.40
N ARG A 126 -8.01 -22.85 -26.02
CA ARG A 126 -7.14 -21.84 -26.63
C ARG A 126 -7.83 -21.22 -27.86
N ARG A 127 -8.04 -19.89 -27.84
CA ARG A 127 -8.44 -19.15 -29.06
C ARG A 127 -7.29 -19.13 -30.07
N PRO A 128 -7.54 -19.44 -31.36
CA PRO A 128 -6.51 -19.43 -32.39
C PRO A 128 -5.95 -18.02 -32.62
N SER A 129 -4.65 -17.96 -32.87
CA SER A 129 -3.89 -16.70 -32.88
C SER A 129 -3.93 -16.02 -34.24
N ALA A 130 -3.68 -14.70 -34.27
CA ALA A 130 -3.76 -13.87 -35.48
C ALA A 130 -2.89 -14.34 -36.66
N ARG A 131 -1.85 -15.15 -36.41
CA ARG A 131 -0.98 -15.74 -37.44
C ARG A 131 -1.66 -16.83 -38.27
N GLU A 132 -2.68 -17.47 -37.71
CA GLU A 132 -3.44 -18.57 -38.33
C GLU A 132 -4.45 -18.04 -39.37
N ARG A 133 -4.72 -16.73 -39.36
CA ARG A 133 -5.68 -16.07 -40.25
C ARG A 133 -5.08 -15.49 -41.54
N MET A 134 -3.75 -15.47 -41.67
CA MET A 134 -3.10 -15.02 -42.90
C MET A 134 -2.61 -16.22 -43.71
N ARG A 135 -3.47 -16.72 -44.59
CA ARG A 135 -3.12 -17.69 -45.63
C ARG A 135 -2.78 -16.93 -46.90
N VAL A 136 -1.51 -16.95 -47.31
CA VAL A 136 -1.02 -16.34 -48.55
C VAL A 136 -1.61 -17.11 -49.74
N VAL A 137 -2.27 -16.40 -50.66
CA VAL A 137 -2.70 -16.94 -51.95
C VAL A 137 -1.55 -16.74 -52.95
N ASN A 138 -0.84 -17.81 -53.27
CA ASN A 138 0.01 -17.85 -54.46
C ASN A 138 -0.89 -18.23 -55.65
N GLY A 139 -1.31 -17.24 -56.43
CA GLY A 139 -1.99 -17.46 -57.71
C GLY A 139 -1.00 -17.27 -58.85
N GLY A 140 -0.59 -18.38 -59.46
CA GLY A 140 0.10 -18.40 -60.75
C GLY A 140 -0.79 -19.09 -61.79
N ALA A 141 -1.02 -18.39 -62.90
CA ALA A 141 -1.19 -18.87 -64.27
C ALA A 141 -1.29 -17.64 -65.18
#